data_AF-A0A1I3LJF6-F1
#
_entry.id   AF-A0A1I3LJF6-F1
#
_cell.length_a   1.000
_cell.length_b   1.000
_cell.length_c   1.000
_cell.angle_alpha   90.00
_cell.angle_beta   90.00
_cell.angle_gamma   90.00
#
_symmetry.space_group_name_H-M   'P 1'
#
loop_
_entity.id
_entity.type
_entity.pdbx_description
1 polymer ?
#
loop_
_entity_poly.entity_id
_entity_poly.type
_entity_poly.pdbx_seq_one_letter_code
_entity_poly.pdbx_strand_id
1 'polypeptide(L)'
;MDELSEETFKYTKKVDTLELQLCPELIDKDFLAKLTNTLKNIRKDIFETYGVPIPPVKITCCDESFSNPDIQIKVFIIGYCIHEINKHEKSNSIPSIIYNTIKHNLPCFITATTIEKIYEEVQKENPTLMTNLKSFTDSYTAVRHVLKNLVSDYIPLNNLALIFENILESYARYKIENCSFWYLSSHAREELAPIFITELLNTNREFLFFDVSNEILTYLRYNKRTFKRDFLLPLVNEMKNIIKENPSANFILDLDEELRYFYHISLKPVFPDLRIIRKEELDRANLFSPFSRKLIKTIDIPIPNKEAPAADKKAVKKTPWIKKIFKKFKK
;
A
#
# COMPACT_ATOMS: atom_id res chain seq x y z
N MET A 1 -23.18 -7.86 -36.03
CA MET A 1 -22.34 -6.74 -35.53
C MET A 1 -23.32 -5.67 -35.17
N ASP A 2 -23.81 -5.70 -33.93
CA ASP A 2 -24.83 -4.78 -33.47
C ASP A 2 -24.18 -3.43 -33.19
N GLU A 3 -24.65 -2.41 -33.88
CA GLU A 3 -24.36 -1.01 -33.60
C GLU A 3 -24.90 -0.69 -32.20
N LEU A 4 -24.03 -0.73 -31.21
CA LEU A 4 -24.30 -0.13 -29.91
C LEU A 4 -24.56 1.35 -30.13
N SER A 5 -25.82 1.76 -30.01
CA SER A 5 -26.28 3.13 -30.21
C SER A 5 -25.51 4.10 -29.31
N GLU A 6 -25.30 5.33 -29.80
CA GLU A 6 -24.61 6.43 -29.10
C GLU A 6 -25.18 6.71 -27.69
N GLU A 7 -26.40 6.27 -27.39
CA GLU A 7 -27.01 6.38 -26.05
C GLU A 7 -26.38 5.46 -25.01
N THR A 8 -25.74 4.36 -25.41
CA THR A 8 -25.05 3.47 -24.46
C THR A 8 -23.79 4.13 -23.87
N PHE A 9 -23.19 5.08 -24.59
CA PHE A 9 -22.05 5.87 -24.13
C PHE A 9 -22.44 7.06 -23.23
N LYS A 10 -23.73 7.39 -23.10
CA LYS A 10 -24.21 8.46 -22.20
C LYS A 10 -24.00 8.13 -20.71
N TYR A 11 -23.69 6.86 -20.38
CA TYR A 11 -23.51 6.36 -19.02
C TYR A 11 -22.06 6.28 -18.55
N THR A 12 -21.06 6.73 -19.30
CA THR A 12 -19.75 7.06 -18.69
C THR A 12 -19.88 8.36 -17.91
N LYS A 13 -20.67 8.32 -16.82
CA LYS A 13 -20.70 9.36 -15.80
C LYS A 13 -19.24 9.54 -15.39
N LYS A 14 -18.68 10.72 -15.64
CA LYS A 14 -17.29 11.05 -15.29
C LYS A 14 -17.15 10.79 -13.78
N VAL A 15 -16.56 9.65 -13.42
CA VAL A 15 -16.39 9.27 -12.01
C VAL A 15 -15.30 10.17 -11.47
N ASP A 16 -15.70 11.13 -10.63
CA ASP A 16 -14.75 11.97 -9.94
C ASP A 16 -13.89 11.09 -9.02
N THR A 17 -12.57 11.25 -9.11
CA THR A 17 -11.64 10.40 -8.36
C THR A 17 -11.70 10.69 -6.86
N LEU A 18 -12.06 11.92 -6.47
CA LEU A 18 -12.21 12.35 -5.08
C LEU A 18 -13.36 13.37 -4.97
N GLU A 19 -14.39 13.02 -4.19
CA GLU A 19 -15.57 13.85 -3.96
C GLU A 19 -15.85 13.96 -2.45
N LEU A 20 -16.26 15.14 -2.00
CA LEU A 20 -16.82 15.39 -0.69
C LEU A 20 -18.29 15.79 -0.85
N GLN A 21 -19.19 14.99 -0.30
CA GLN A 21 -20.59 15.36 -0.15
C GLN A 21 -20.78 15.98 1.23
N LEU A 22 -21.32 17.20 1.26
CA LEU A 22 -21.61 17.95 2.48
C LEU A 22 -23.10 17.93 2.77
N CYS A 23 -23.45 17.94 4.05
CA CYS A 23 -24.80 18.28 4.46
C CYS A 23 -25.13 19.75 4.13
N PRO A 24 -26.40 20.06 3.86
CA PRO A 24 -26.82 21.43 3.50
C PRO A 24 -26.49 22.48 4.56
N GLU A 25 -26.55 22.08 5.83
CA GLU A 25 -26.22 22.90 6.99
C GLU A 25 -24.77 23.42 6.98
N LEU A 26 -23.87 22.76 6.25
CA LEU A 26 -22.47 23.16 6.11
C LEU A 26 -22.21 24.05 4.89
N ILE A 27 -23.23 24.34 4.06
CA ILE A 27 -23.07 25.23 2.90
C ILE A 27 -23.11 26.70 3.33
N ASP A 28 -22.16 27.09 4.16
CA ASP A 28 -21.82 28.48 4.41
C ASP A 28 -20.62 28.85 3.52
N LYS A 29 -20.60 30.09 3.00
CA LYS A 29 -19.53 30.57 2.12
C LYS A 29 -18.18 30.57 2.84
N ASP A 30 -18.15 30.92 4.12
CA ASP A 30 -16.89 30.99 4.88
C ASP A 30 -16.35 29.59 5.16
N PHE A 31 -17.21 28.63 5.49
CA PHE A 31 -16.88 27.23 5.66
C PHE A 31 -16.33 26.63 4.36
N LEU A 32 -17.02 26.83 3.23
CA LEU A 32 -16.56 26.32 1.93
C LEU A 32 -15.21 26.91 1.52
N ALA A 33 -14.96 28.19 1.78
CA ALA A 33 -13.67 28.83 1.51
C ALA A 33 -12.56 28.20 2.38
N LYS A 34 -12.80 28.04 3.68
CA LYS A 34 -11.86 27.40 4.61
C LYS A 34 -11.58 25.94 4.23
N LEU A 35 -12.62 25.17 3.91
CA LEU A 35 -12.51 23.78 3.48
C LEU A 35 -11.73 23.67 2.17
N THR A 36 -12.01 24.53 1.19
CA THR A 36 -11.29 24.54 -0.09
C THR A 36 -9.80 24.84 0.11
N ASN A 37 -9.45 25.79 0.98
CA ASN A 37 -8.06 26.08 1.30
C ASN A 37 -7.39 24.90 2.03
N THR A 38 -8.10 24.30 2.98
CA THR A 38 -7.64 23.10 3.69
C THR A 38 -7.34 21.96 2.74
N LEU A 39 -8.23 21.70 1.77
CA LEU A 39 -8.04 20.65 0.76
C LEU A 39 -6.86 20.93 -0.17
N LYS A 40 -6.62 22.20 -0.53
CA LYS A 40 -5.41 22.58 -1.28
C LYS A 40 -4.14 22.26 -0.50
N ASN A 41 -4.11 22.58 0.79
CA ASN A 41 -2.97 22.28 1.66
C ASN A 41 -2.77 20.77 1.82
N ILE A 42 -3.84 20.01 2.11
CA ILE A 42 -3.76 18.54 2.20
C ILE A 42 -3.18 17.93 0.93
N ARG A 43 -3.62 18.38 -0.25
CA ARG A 43 -3.10 17.88 -1.54
C ARG A 43 -1.62 18.21 -1.72
N LYS A 44 -1.21 19.41 -1.35
CA LYS A 44 0.19 19.85 -1.40
C LYS A 44 1.04 19.01 -0.45
N ASP A 45 0.63 18.88 0.81
CA ASP A 45 1.33 18.11 1.83
C ASP A 45 1.48 16.64 1.43
N ILE A 46 0.43 16.02 0.87
CA ILE A 46 0.50 14.64 0.37
C ILE A 46 1.47 14.51 -0.80
N PHE A 47 1.49 15.47 -1.73
CA PHE A 47 2.43 15.45 -2.84
C PHE A 47 3.88 15.63 -2.36
N GLU A 48 4.13 16.56 -1.45
CA GLU A 48 5.48 16.79 -0.89
C GLU A 48 5.97 15.59 -0.06
N THR A 49 5.07 14.99 0.73
CA THR A 49 5.41 13.85 1.60
C THR A 49 5.57 12.55 0.81
N TYR A 50 4.63 12.24 -0.08
CA TYR A 50 4.53 10.91 -0.70
C TYR A 50 4.80 10.89 -2.22
N GLY A 51 4.95 12.04 -2.87
CA GLY A 51 5.10 12.14 -4.32
C GLY A 51 3.84 11.76 -5.11
N VAL A 52 2.67 11.72 -4.45
CA VAL A 52 1.41 11.30 -5.08
C VAL A 52 0.55 12.51 -5.45
N PRO A 53 0.31 12.78 -6.75
CA PRO A 53 -0.52 13.89 -7.15
C PRO A 53 -2.00 13.56 -6.89
N ILE A 54 -2.60 14.27 -5.93
CA ILE A 54 -4.03 14.14 -5.63
C ILE A 54 -4.84 15.05 -6.57
N PRO A 55 -5.88 14.53 -7.26
CA PRO A 55 -6.71 15.34 -8.15
C PRO A 55 -7.52 16.40 -7.38
N PRO A 56 -8.05 17.43 -8.06
CA PRO A 56 -8.97 18.37 -7.43
C PRO A 56 -10.15 17.65 -6.76
N VAL A 57 -10.50 18.10 -5.57
CA VAL A 57 -11.64 17.56 -4.82
C VAL A 57 -12.92 18.22 -5.32
N LYS A 58 -13.86 17.42 -5.78
CA LYS A 58 -15.20 17.91 -6.08
C LYS A 58 -15.98 18.04 -4.77
N ILE A 59 -16.58 19.20 -4.54
CA ILE A 59 -17.44 19.41 -3.37
C ILE A 59 -18.88 19.49 -3.89
N THR A 60 -19.74 18.63 -3.36
CA THR A 60 -21.16 18.56 -3.69
C THR A 60 -21.99 18.68 -2.42
N CYS A 61 -23.23 19.11 -2.56
CA CYS A 61 -24.24 19.01 -1.52
C CYS A 61 -25.36 18.12 -2.02
N CYS A 62 -25.87 17.23 -1.17
CA CYS A 62 -26.92 16.32 -1.58
C CYS A 62 -27.83 15.95 -0.41
N ASP A 63 -29.02 16.57 -0.38
CA ASP A 63 -30.04 16.41 0.67
C ASP A 63 -30.50 14.95 0.80
N GLU A 64 -30.63 14.23 -0.32
CA GLU A 64 -31.14 12.85 -0.37
C GLU A 64 -30.10 11.78 0.00
N SER A 65 -28.81 12.15 0.10
CA SER A 65 -27.71 11.18 0.29
C SER A 65 -27.41 10.85 1.76
N PHE A 66 -27.97 11.60 2.71
CA PHE A 66 -27.72 11.42 4.14
C PHE A 66 -28.91 10.72 4.80
N SER A 67 -28.92 9.38 4.74
CA SER A 67 -29.88 8.56 5.46
C SER A 67 -29.72 8.60 6.99
N ASN A 68 -28.55 9.02 7.47
CA ASN A 68 -28.26 9.18 8.89
C ASN A 68 -28.06 10.68 9.22
N PRO A 69 -28.89 11.26 10.10
CA PRO A 69 -28.84 12.69 10.45
C PRO A 69 -27.57 13.09 11.21
N ASP A 70 -26.82 12.13 11.75
CA ASP A 70 -25.59 12.39 12.49
C ASP A 70 -24.39 12.58 11.57
N ILE A 71 -24.48 12.23 10.29
CA ILE A 71 -23.39 12.41 9.32
C ILE A 71 -23.46 13.84 8.77
N GLN A 72 -22.30 14.49 8.65
CA GLN A 72 -22.18 15.83 8.07
C GLN A 72 -21.36 15.89 6.78
N ILE A 73 -20.41 14.97 6.59
CA ILE A 73 -19.57 14.90 5.38
C ILE A 73 -19.37 13.44 4.99
N LYS A 74 -19.47 13.13 3.70
CA LYS A 74 -19.09 11.83 3.14
C LYS A 74 -17.91 12.00 2.18
N VAL A 75 -16.89 11.18 2.36
CA VAL A 75 -15.67 11.18 1.54
C VAL A 75 -15.75 10.04 0.53
N PHE A 76 -15.80 10.38 -0.75
CA PHE A 76 -15.84 9.42 -1.85
C PHE A 76 -14.52 9.34 -2.59
N ILE A 77 -14.05 8.13 -2.85
CA ILE A 77 -12.87 7.86 -3.69
C ILE A 77 -13.28 6.90 -4.78
N ILE A 78 -13.11 7.32 -6.04
CA ILE A 78 -13.51 6.54 -7.24
C ILE A 78 -14.99 6.09 -7.13
N GLY A 79 -15.86 6.99 -6.68
CA GLY A 79 -17.31 6.74 -6.56
C GLY A 79 -17.76 5.90 -5.36
N TYR A 80 -16.85 5.43 -4.50
CA TYR A 80 -17.21 4.68 -3.28
C TYR A 80 -17.10 5.57 -2.05
N CYS A 81 -18.12 5.54 -1.17
CA CYS A 81 -18.04 6.19 0.14
C CYS A 81 -17.03 5.44 1.01
N ILE A 82 -15.90 6.08 1.31
CA ILE A 82 -14.81 5.50 2.10
C ILE A 82 -14.92 5.90 3.57
N HIS A 83 -15.47 7.09 3.85
CA HIS A 83 -15.57 7.60 5.22
C HIS A 83 -16.78 8.51 5.39
N GLU A 84 -17.43 8.43 6.54
CA GLU A 84 -18.54 9.28 6.95
C GLU A 84 -18.14 10.02 8.23
N ILE A 85 -18.11 11.34 8.16
CA ILE A 85 -17.71 12.26 9.24
C ILE A 85 -18.98 12.68 9.97
N ASN A 86 -19.02 12.49 11.29
CA ASN A 86 -20.21 12.75 12.10
C ASN A 86 -20.23 14.17 12.67
N LYS A 87 -21.42 14.73 12.92
CA LYS A 87 -21.66 16.07 13.51
C LYS A 87 -20.99 16.26 14.87
N HIS A 88 -20.83 15.17 15.64
CA HIS A 88 -20.19 15.19 16.95
C HIS A 88 -18.65 15.22 16.89
N GLU A 89 -18.06 15.00 15.71
CA GLU A 89 -16.61 15.15 15.55
C GLU A 89 -16.25 16.62 15.62
N LYS A 90 -15.16 16.93 16.35
CA LYS A 90 -14.73 18.32 16.54
C LYS A 90 -14.39 18.93 15.17
N SER A 91 -14.86 20.14 14.89
CA SER A 91 -14.59 20.83 13.61
C SER A 91 -13.10 20.86 13.26
N ASN A 92 -12.23 21.04 14.27
CA ASN A 92 -10.78 21.06 14.10
C ASN A 92 -10.16 19.70 13.73
N SER A 93 -10.87 18.57 13.91
CA SER A 93 -10.37 17.25 13.49
C SER A 93 -10.74 16.89 12.05
N ILE A 94 -11.68 17.57 11.42
CA ILE A 94 -12.12 17.31 10.03
C ILE A 94 -10.93 17.31 9.05
N PRO A 95 -10.01 18.31 9.06
CA PRO A 95 -8.85 18.30 8.17
C PRO A 95 -7.98 17.05 8.33
N SER A 96 -7.72 16.63 9.58
CA SER A 96 -6.92 15.44 9.87
C SER A 96 -7.62 14.15 9.45
N ILE A 97 -8.95 14.08 9.60
CA ILE A 97 -9.74 12.93 9.16
C ILE A 97 -9.71 12.80 7.63
N ILE A 98 -9.91 13.91 6.90
CA ILE A 98 -9.81 13.92 5.44
C ILE A 98 -8.39 13.55 4.98
N TYR A 99 -7.36 14.15 5.60
CA TYR A 99 -5.96 13.83 5.29
C TYR A 99 -5.68 12.34 5.47
N ASN A 100 -6.06 11.77 6.62
CA ASN A 100 -5.84 10.34 6.90
C ASN A 100 -6.64 9.45 5.95
N THR A 101 -7.88 9.82 5.61
CA THR A 101 -8.71 9.09 4.65
C THR A 101 -8.04 9.03 3.28
N ILE A 102 -7.53 10.16 2.76
CA ILE A 102 -6.81 10.20 1.48
C ILE A 102 -5.50 9.41 1.58
N LYS A 103 -4.72 9.63 2.65
CA LYS A 103 -3.45 8.94 2.92
C LYS A 103 -3.64 7.42 2.94
N HIS A 104 -4.65 6.90 3.62
CA HIS A 104 -4.91 5.46 3.69
C HIS A 104 -5.35 4.85 2.35
N ASN A 105 -5.71 5.68 1.37
CA ASN A 105 -6.17 5.27 0.04
C ASN A 105 -5.27 5.78 -1.10
N LEU A 106 -4.01 6.14 -0.82
CA LEU A 106 -3.05 6.61 -1.84
C LEU A 106 -2.95 5.71 -3.09
N PRO A 107 -2.96 4.37 -2.99
CA PRO A 107 -2.89 3.50 -4.17
C PRO A 107 -4.01 3.73 -5.19
N CYS A 108 -5.18 4.23 -4.76
CA CYS A 108 -6.30 4.55 -5.64
C CYS A 108 -5.99 5.70 -6.60
N PHE A 109 -5.10 6.62 -6.23
CA PHE A 109 -4.72 7.77 -7.06
C PHE A 109 -3.61 7.45 -8.08
N ILE A 110 -3.03 6.25 -8.03
CA ILE A 110 -2.09 5.73 -9.05
C ILE A 110 -2.90 5.12 -10.22
N THR A 111 -3.53 6.02 -10.97
CA THR A 111 -4.35 5.71 -12.16
C THR A 111 -3.50 5.58 -13.42
N ALA A 112 -4.10 5.12 -14.52
CA ALA A 112 -3.42 5.11 -15.82
C ALA A 112 -2.94 6.53 -16.21
N THR A 113 -3.83 7.51 -16.14
CA THR A 113 -3.49 8.92 -16.40
C THR A 113 -2.40 9.45 -15.49
N THR A 114 -2.32 8.99 -14.24
CA THR A 114 -1.23 9.34 -13.33
C THR A 114 0.11 8.80 -13.83
N ILE A 115 0.15 7.55 -14.30
CA ILE A 115 1.36 6.93 -14.85
C ILE A 115 1.80 7.61 -16.15
N GLU A 116 0.88 7.97 -17.03
CA GLU A 116 1.18 8.70 -18.26
C GLU A 116 1.92 10.02 -17.97
N LYS A 117 1.40 10.81 -17.03
CA LYS A 117 2.04 12.07 -16.60
C LYS A 117 3.41 11.83 -15.98
N ILE A 118 3.52 10.82 -15.11
CA ILE A 118 4.82 10.44 -14.53
C ILE A 118 5.82 10.07 -15.63
N TYR A 119 5.40 9.29 -16.63
CA TYR A 119 6.24 8.92 -17.77
C TYR A 119 6.69 10.14 -18.58
N GLU A 120 5.79 11.09 -18.81
CA GLU A 120 6.10 12.33 -19.52
C GLU A 120 7.14 13.17 -18.76
N GLU A 121 7.00 13.32 -17.44
CA GLU A 121 7.96 14.08 -16.63
C GLU A 121 9.32 13.39 -16.58
N VAL A 122 9.38 12.08 -16.29
CA VAL A 122 10.65 11.34 -16.26
C VAL A 122 11.29 11.28 -17.66
N GLN A 123 10.51 11.27 -18.74
CA GLN A 123 11.05 11.30 -20.12
C GLN A 123 11.77 12.62 -20.43
N LYS A 124 11.29 13.74 -19.87
CA LYS A 124 11.95 15.05 -20.02
C LYS A 124 13.27 15.09 -19.29
N GLU A 125 13.32 14.53 -18.08
CA GLU A 125 14.51 14.58 -17.21
C GLU A 125 15.55 13.50 -17.56
N ASN A 126 15.10 12.27 -17.88
CA ASN A 126 15.95 11.11 -18.12
C ASN A 126 15.44 10.28 -19.33
N PRO A 127 15.66 10.76 -20.57
CA PRO A 127 15.09 10.14 -21.76
C PRO A 127 15.61 8.73 -22.01
N THR A 128 16.88 8.46 -21.73
CA THR A 128 17.50 7.13 -21.92
C THR A 128 16.89 6.10 -20.99
N LEU A 129 16.66 6.44 -19.72
CA LEU A 129 15.97 5.58 -18.76
C LEU A 129 14.58 5.19 -19.27
N MET A 130 13.81 6.15 -19.78
CA MET A 130 12.47 5.89 -20.30
C MET A 130 12.46 5.07 -21.58
N THR A 131 13.43 5.27 -22.48
CA THR A 131 13.59 4.43 -23.67
C THR A 131 13.85 2.98 -23.27
N ASN A 132 14.74 2.76 -22.30
CA ASN A 132 15.00 1.43 -21.76
C ASN A 132 13.74 0.85 -21.12
N LEU A 133 13.09 1.59 -20.22
CA LEU A 133 11.86 1.14 -19.53
C LEU A 133 10.74 0.76 -20.51
N LYS A 134 10.52 1.56 -21.55
CA LYS A 134 9.49 1.28 -22.57
C LYS A 134 9.83 0.09 -23.47
N SER A 135 11.10 -0.33 -23.56
CA SER A 135 11.49 -1.49 -24.35
C SER A 135 11.02 -2.82 -23.74
N PHE A 136 10.65 -2.83 -22.45
CA PHE A 136 10.12 -4.00 -21.77
C PHE A 136 8.61 -4.14 -21.99
N THR A 137 8.18 -5.34 -22.36
CA THR A 137 6.76 -5.73 -22.38
C THR A 137 6.15 -5.51 -21.00
N ASP A 138 4.93 -4.97 -20.96
CA ASP A 138 4.19 -4.68 -19.73
C ASP A 138 4.86 -3.70 -18.75
N SER A 139 5.87 -2.95 -19.17
CA SER A 139 6.56 -1.95 -18.34
C SER A 139 5.59 -0.99 -17.64
N TYR A 140 4.58 -0.51 -18.37
CA TYR A 140 3.53 0.35 -17.85
C TYR A 140 2.76 -0.30 -16.70
N THR A 141 2.37 -1.56 -16.87
CA THR A 141 1.66 -2.35 -15.84
C THR A 141 2.56 -2.58 -14.64
N ALA A 142 3.81 -2.99 -14.86
CA ALA A 142 4.79 -3.22 -13.81
C ALA A 142 5.03 -1.96 -12.98
N VAL A 143 5.30 -0.81 -13.61
CA VAL A 143 5.49 0.47 -12.92
C VAL A 143 4.24 0.83 -12.11
N ARG A 144 3.05 0.74 -12.72
CA ARG A 144 1.80 1.06 -12.01
C ARG A 144 1.64 0.22 -10.73
N HIS A 145 1.89 -1.08 -10.81
CA HIS A 145 1.79 -1.96 -9.64
C HIS A 145 2.86 -1.68 -8.60
N VAL A 146 4.11 -1.44 -9.02
CA VAL A 146 5.20 -1.10 -8.10
C VAL A 146 4.90 0.20 -7.35
N LEU A 147 4.53 1.26 -8.05
CA LEU A 147 4.20 2.55 -7.41
C LEU A 147 3.01 2.40 -6.44
N LYS A 148 1.97 1.64 -6.81
CA LYS A 148 0.84 1.32 -5.92
C LYS A 148 1.28 0.62 -4.63
N ASN A 149 2.14 -0.38 -4.75
CA ASN A 149 2.61 -1.14 -3.60
C ASN A 149 3.48 -0.27 -2.69
N LEU A 150 4.38 0.55 -3.26
CA LEU A 150 5.21 1.49 -2.49
C LEU A 150 4.34 2.47 -1.68
N VAL A 151 3.35 3.11 -2.30
CA VAL A 151 2.49 4.09 -1.58
C VAL A 151 1.51 3.42 -0.62
N SER A 152 1.14 2.15 -0.83
CA SER A 152 0.35 1.36 0.13
C SER A 152 1.10 1.24 1.46
N ASP A 153 2.42 1.15 1.40
CA ASP A 153 3.30 1.14 2.57
C ASP A 153 3.81 2.52 2.98
N TYR A 154 3.26 3.59 2.38
CA TYR A 154 3.64 4.98 2.61
C TYR A 154 5.11 5.28 2.30
N ILE A 155 5.65 4.61 1.29
CA ILE A 155 6.98 4.92 0.78
C ILE A 155 6.85 6.06 -0.24
N PRO A 156 7.60 7.17 -0.05
CA PRO A 156 7.55 8.30 -0.96
C PRO A 156 7.99 7.95 -2.38
N LEU A 157 7.30 8.50 -3.37
CA LEU A 157 7.62 8.38 -4.79
C LEU A 157 8.48 9.54 -5.30
N ASN A 158 9.14 10.28 -4.41
CA ASN A 158 9.90 11.48 -4.77
C ASN A 158 11.15 11.20 -5.63
N ASN A 159 11.61 9.94 -5.68
CA ASN A 159 12.76 9.52 -6.48
C ASN A 159 12.36 8.50 -7.57
N LEU A 160 11.57 8.97 -8.53
CA LEU A 160 11.05 8.15 -9.64
C LEU A 160 12.16 7.51 -10.49
N ALA A 161 13.26 8.23 -10.72
CA ALA A 161 14.39 7.72 -11.49
C ALA A 161 14.99 6.46 -10.85
N LEU A 162 15.31 6.52 -9.55
CA LEU A 162 15.83 5.36 -8.81
C LEU A 162 14.84 4.20 -8.80
N ILE A 163 13.54 4.46 -8.65
CA ILE A 163 12.51 3.41 -8.70
C ILE A 163 12.52 2.72 -10.07
N PHE A 164 12.59 3.50 -11.15
CA PHE A 164 12.55 2.95 -12.50
C PHE A 164 13.84 2.20 -12.85
N GLU A 165 15.00 2.70 -12.44
CA GLU A 165 16.29 2.00 -12.55
C GLU A 165 16.23 0.64 -11.83
N ASN A 166 15.64 0.60 -10.64
CA ASN A 166 15.47 -0.65 -9.88
C ASN A 166 14.53 -1.65 -10.55
N ILE A 167 13.43 -1.17 -11.13
CA ILE A 167 12.53 -2.01 -11.92
C ILE A 167 13.29 -2.61 -13.10
N LEU A 168 14.08 -1.80 -13.81
CA LEU A 168 14.90 -2.24 -14.94
C LEU A 168 15.94 -3.28 -14.55
N GLU A 169 16.72 -2.98 -13.50
CA GLU A 169 17.75 -3.89 -13.02
C GLU A 169 17.16 -5.22 -12.58
N SER A 170 16.06 -5.18 -11.83
CA SER A 170 15.36 -6.38 -11.40
C SER A 170 14.88 -7.20 -12.59
N TYR A 171 14.28 -6.55 -13.59
CA TYR A 171 13.81 -7.23 -14.79
C TYR A 171 14.97 -7.89 -15.57
N ALA A 172 16.08 -7.17 -15.75
CA ALA A 172 17.26 -7.66 -16.45
C ALA A 172 17.95 -8.82 -15.71
N ARG A 173 18.11 -8.68 -14.37
CA ARG A 173 18.80 -9.66 -13.52
C ARG A 173 18.05 -10.98 -13.48
N TYR A 174 16.73 -10.92 -13.36
CA TYR A 174 15.96 -12.13 -13.10
C TYR A 174 15.33 -12.74 -14.37
N LYS A 175 15.26 -12.02 -15.51
CA LYS A 175 14.67 -12.49 -16.78
C LYS A 175 13.26 -13.08 -16.61
N ILE A 176 12.49 -12.58 -15.63
CA ILE A 176 11.29 -13.28 -15.17
C ILE A 176 10.07 -12.74 -15.90
N GLU A 177 9.65 -13.44 -16.95
CA GLU A 177 8.33 -13.31 -17.59
C GLU A 177 7.14 -13.58 -16.62
N ASN A 178 7.43 -13.93 -15.36
CA ASN A 178 6.51 -14.34 -14.30
C ASN A 178 6.81 -13.68 -12.93
N CYS A 179 7.58 -12.58 -12.89
CA CYS A 179 7.90 -11.94 -11.62
C CYS A 179 6.64 -11.33 -11.02
N SER A 180 6.30 -11.69 -9.78
CA SER A 180 5.22 -10.98 -9.09
C SER A 180 5.63 -9.50 -8.93
N PHE A 181 4.70 -8.58 -9.17
CA PHE A 181 4.97 -7.15 -8.99
C PHE A 181 5.37 -6.81 -7.54
N TRP A 182 5.02 -7.67 -6.58
CA TRP A 182 5.47 -7.62 -5.20
C TRP A 182 6.98 -7.75 -5.06
N TYR A 183 7.59 -8.65 -5.82
CA TYR A 183 9.04 -8.83 -5.82
C TYR A 183 9.77 -7.58 -6.33
N LEU A 184 9.29 -7.02 -7.45
CA LEU A 184 9.83 -5.76 -7.99
C LEU A 184 9.68 -4.61 -6.97
N SER A 185 8.57 -4.58 -6.26
CA SER A 185 8.33 -3.59 -5.21
C SER A 185 9.31 -3.80 -4.04
N SER A 186 9.54 -5.03 -3.58
CA SER A 186 10.48 -5.32 -2.50
C SER A 186 11.90 -4.87 -2.79
N HIS A 187 12.41 -5.07 -4.01
CA HIS A 187 13.72 -4.57 -4.43
C HIS A 187 13.77 -3.05 -4.40
N ALA A 188 12.78 -2.38 -5.00
CA ALA A 188 12.69 -0.92 -4.96
C ALA A 188 12.62 -0.38 -3.52
N ARG A 189 11.92 -1.10 -2.62
CA ARG A 189 11.86 -0.75 -1.20
C ARG A 189 13.21 -0.84 -0.50
N GLU A 190 13.99 -1.89 -0.76
CA GLU A 190 15.33 -2.03 -0.17
C GLU A 190 16.20 -0.84 -0.55
N GLU A 191 16.24 -0.46 -1.82
CA GLU A 191 17.02 0.71 -2.25
C GLU A 191 16.50 2.04 -1.69
N LEU A 192 15.18 2.18 -1.49
CA LEU A 192 14.58 3.36 -0.89
C LEU A 192 14.63 3.37 0.65
N ALA A 193 15.06 2.27 1.28
CA ALA A 193 15.06 2.12 2.73
C ALA A 193 15.78 3.25 3.50
N PRO A 194 16.95 3.74 3.05
CA PRO A 194 17.61 4.86 3.71
C PRO A 194 16.73 6.13 3.79
N ILE A 195 15.85 6.33 2.81
CA ILE A 195 14.98 7.52 2.74
C ILE A 195 13.81 7.38 3.72
N PHE A 196 12.98 6.35 3.55
CA PHE A 196 11.73 6.26 4.31
C PHE A 196 11.94 5.82 5.78
N ILE A 197 13.02 5.07 6.08
CA ILE A 197 13.32 4.69 7.47
C ILE A 197 13.85 5.89 8.25
N THR A 198 14.66 6.74 7.64
CA THR A 198 15.14 7.98 8.27
C THR A 198 13.98 8.93 8.58
N GLU A 199 13.04 9.08 7.65
CA GLU A 199 11.83 9.89 7.90
C GLU A 199 11.00 9.33 9.06
N LEU A 200 10.79 8.02 9.08
CA LEU A 200 10.07 7.34 10.15
C LEU A 200 10.76 7.58 11.51
N LEU A 201 12.09 7.51 11.55
CA LEU A 201 12.90 7.73 12.75
C LEU A 201 12.80 9.13 13.34
N ASN A 202 12.64 10.14 12.49
CA ASN A 202 12.58 11.54 12.93
C ASN A 202 11.30 11.90 13.70
N THR A 203 10.39 10.94 13.92
CA THR A 203 9.10 11.19 14.56
C THR A 203 9.16 11.32 16.09
N ASN A 204 10.32 11.16 16.75
CA ASN A 204 10.47 11.15 18.22
C ASN A 204 9.52 10.17 18.95
N ARG A 205 9.01 9.16 18.25
CA ARG A 205 8.09 8.14 18.79
C ARG A 205 8.85 6.87 19.12
N GLU A 206 8.37 6.16 20.14
CA GLU A 206 8.87 4.82 20.48
C GLU A 206 8.55 3.83 19.35
N PHE A 207 9.49 2.95 19.05
CA PHE A 207 9.33 1.90 18.05
C PHE A 207 9.02 0.57 18.70
N LEU A 208 7.89 0.01 18.29
CA LEU A 208 7.26 -1.13 18.91
C LEU A 208 7.16 -2.23 17.86
N PHE A 209 7.98 -3.27 18.02
CA PHE A 209 8.10 -4.35 17.06
C PHE A 209 7.20 -5.52 17.44
N PHE A 210 6.36 -5.93 16.50
CA PHE A 210 5.68 -7.20 16.51
C PHE A 210 6.57 -8.23 15.83
N ASP A 211 6.96 -9.24 16.60
CA ASP A 211 7.55 -10.46 16.07
C ASP A 211 6.46 -11.53 15.98
N VAL A 212 6.55 -12.41 14.98
CA VAL A 212 5.54 -13.43 14.71
C VAL A 212 6.20 -14.79 14.84
N SER A 213 5.61 -15.69 15.64
CA SER A 213 6.21 -16.99 15.90
C SER A 213 6.47 -17.78 14.60
N ASN A 214 7.57 -18.53 14.56
CA ASN A 214 7.94 -19.35 13.40
C ASN A 214 6.84 -20.32 12.98
N GLU A 215 6.01 -20.76 13.92
CA GLU A 215 4.89 -21.66 13.68
C GLU A 215 3.80 -20.95 12.87
N ILE A 216 3.46 -19.70 13.21
CA ILE A 216 2.55 -18.85 12.44
C ILE A 216 3.13 -18.58 11.05
N LEU A 217 4.40 -18.19 10.95
CA LEU A 217 5.05 -17.94 9.66
C LEU A 217 4.98 -19.18 8.76
N THR A 218 5.23 -20.35 9.33
CA THR A 218 5.14 -21.65 8.64
C THR A 218 3.72 -21.92 8.17
N TYR A 219 2.72 -21.75 9.05
CA TYR A 219 1.31 -21.91 8.69
C TYR A 219 0.91 -20.96 7.55
N LEU A 220 1.34 -19.69 7.62
CA LEU A 220 1.05 -18.69 6.60
C LEU A 220 1.67 -19.05 5.24
N ARG A 221 2.91 -19.55 5.24
CA ARG A 221 3.60 -20.02 4.03
C ARG A 221 2.95 -21.25 3.39
N TYR A 222 2.32 -22.13 4.18
CA TYR A 222 1.60 -23.29 3.64
C TYR A 222 0.19 -22.95 3.14
N ASN A 223 -0.46 -21.93 3.72
CA ASN A 223 -1.86 -21.59 3.44
C ASN A 223 -2.04 -20.30 2.63
N LYS A 224 -1.05 -19.93 1.79
CA LYS A 224 -0.92 -18.66 1.04
C LYS A 224 -2.19 -18.13 0.34
N ARG A 225 -3.20 -18.96 0.09
CA ARG A 225 -4.43 -18.62 -0.66
C ARG A 225 -5.73 -18.78 0.13
N THR A 226 -5.73 -19.47 1.27
CA THR A 226 -6.96 -19.82 2.00
C THR A 226 -6.68 -19.82 3.50
N PHE A 227 -6.84 -18.65 4.12
CA PHE A 227 -6.75 -18.52 5.56
C PHE A 227 -8.13 -18.66 6.18
N LYS A 228 -8.25 -19.47 7.23
CA LYS A 228 -9.48 -19.51 8.03
C LYS A 228 -9.57 -18.19 8.81
N ARG A 229 -10.74 -17.54 8.75
CA ARG A 229 -11.03 -16.31 9.51
C ARG A 229 -10.70 -16.48 11.00
N ASP A 230 -10.93 -17.68 11.52
CA ASP A 230 -10.71 -18.06 12.92
C ASP A 230 -9.24 -18.00 13.34
N PHE A 231 -8.30 -18.07 12.38
CA PHE A 231 -6.86 -17.88 12.63
C PHE A 231 -6.47 -16.40 12.76
N LEU A 232 -7.07 -15.54 11.94
CA LEU A 232 -6.72 -14.11 11.91
C LEU A 232 -7.28 -13.35 13.12
N LEU A 233 -8.43 -13.78 13.64
CA LEU A 233 -9.12 -13.04 14.69
C LEU A 233 -8.32 -12.96 16.01
N PRO A 234 -7.71 -14.04 16.53
CA PRO A 234 -6.82 -13.96 17.68
C PRO A 234 -5.63 -13.01 17.47
N LEU A 235 -4.95 -13.14 16.32
CA LEU A 235 -3.81 -12.27 15.95
C LEU A 235 -4.23 -10.80 15.93
N VAL A 236 -5.34 -10.48 15.26
CA VAL A 236 -5.89 -9.13 15.18
C VAL A 236 -6.26 -8.59 16.56
N ASN A 237 -6.91 -9.39 17.40
CA ASN A 237 -7.33 -8.94 18.73
C ASN A 237 -6.11 -8.64 19.63
N GLU A 238 -5.08 -9.47 19.56
CA GLU A 238 -3.85 -9.26 20.31
C GLU A 238 -3.12 -7.98 19.86
N MET A 239 -2.98 -7.78 18.55
CA MET A 239 -2.39 -6.56 18.00
C MET A 239 -3.20 -5.31 18.38
N LYS A 240 -4.54 -5.38 18.35
CA LYS A 240 -5.42 -4.27 18.78
C LYS A 240 -5.19 -3.88 20.23
N ASN A 241 -5.05 -4.85 21.12
CA ASN A 241 -4.82 -4.59 22.54
C ASN A 241 -3.49 -3.87 22.75
N ILE A 242 -2.41 -4.35 22.11
CA ILE A 242 -1.08 -3.75 22.22
C ILE A 242 -1.06 -2.33 21.63
N ILE A 243 -1.72 -2.12 20.49
CA ILE A 243 -1.83 -0.79 19.87
C ILE A 243 -2.60 0.18 20.78
N LYS A 244 -3.70 -0.29 21.39
CA LYS A 244 -4.51 0.51 22.31
C LYS A 244 -3.73 0.93 23.56
N GLU A 245 -2.84 0.07 24.06
CA GLU A 245 -2.00 0.35 25.22
C GLU A 245 -0.86 1.34 24.91
N ASN A 246 -0.49 1.50 23.63
CA ASN A 246 0.66 2.31 23.21
C ASN A 246 0.32 3.28 22.05
N PRO A 247 -0.65 4.20 22.22
CA PRO A 247 -1.20 5.01 21.13
C PRO A 247 -0.20 5.99 20.48
N SER A 248 0.92 6.29 21.15
CA SER A 248 1.94 7.22 20.67
C SER A 248 3.10 6.53 19.94
N ALA A 249 3.10 5.21 19.86
CA ALA A 249 4.19 4.45 19.27
C ALA A 249 4.05 4.26 17.76
N ASN A 250 5.18 4.01 17.10
CA ASN A 250 5.24 3.48 15.75
C ASN A 250 5.30 1.96 15.83
N PHE A 251 4.30 1.30 15.27
CA PHE A 251 4.26 -0.16 15.22
C PHE A 251 4.93 -0.66 13.94
N ILE A 252 5.87 -1.57 14.11
CA ILE A 252 6.57 -2.24 13.03
C ILE A 252 6.30 -3.73 13.14
N LEU A 253 5.93 -4.34 12.02
CA LEU A 253 5.80 -5.78 11.88
C LEU A 253 6.94 -6.29 11.00
N ASP A 254 7.80 -7.14 11.57
CA ASP A 254 8.88 -7.79 10.82
C ASP A 254 8.32 -9.04 10.15
N LEU A 255 8.25 -9.03 8.82
CA LEU A 255 7.78 -10.14 8.01
C LEU A 255 8.71 -10.34 6.82
N ASP A 256 8.94 -11.60 6.48
CA ASP A 256 9.65 -11.94 5.25
C ASP A 256 8.91 -11.44 3.99
N GLU A 257 9.62 -11.46 2.86
CA GLU A 257 9.09 -10.99 1.59
C GLU A 257 7.82 -11.76 1.16
N GLU A 258 7.76 -13.07 1.38
CA GLU A 258 6.65 -13.92 0.95
C GLU A 258 5.35 -13.61 1.72
N LEU A 259 5.48 -13.13 2.96
CA LEU A 259 4.39 -12.84 3.87
C LEU A 259 3.99 -11.36 3.88
N ARG A 260 4.76 -10.48 3.26
CA ARG A 260 4.36 -9.08 3.04
C ARG A 260 3.05 -8.96 2.26
N TYR A 261 2.85 -9.82 1.26
CA TYR A 261 1.59 -9.91 0.53
C TYR A 261 0.41 -10.24 1.45
N PHE A 262 0.61 -11.17 2.38
CA PHE A 262 -0.41 -11.57 3.34
C PHE A 262 -0.85 -10.39 4.22
N TYR A 263 0.09 -9.55 4.67
CA TYR A 263 -0.23 -8.34 5.41
C TYR A 263 -1.11 -7.37 4.61
N HIS A 264 -0.74 -7.07 3.37
CA HIS A 264 -1.47 -6.11 2.53
C HIS A 264 -2.93 -6.50 2.34
N ILE A 265 -3.21 -7.80 2.30
CA ILE A 265 -4.58 -8.32 2.15
C ILE A 265 -5.32 -8.46 3.47
N SER A 266 -4.64 -8.95 4.52
CA SER A 266 -5.33 -9.45 5.72
C SER A 266 -5.28 -8.48 6.89
N LEU A 267 -4.18 -7.74 7.04
CA LEU A 267 -3.89 -6.93 8.22
C LEU A 267 -3.96 -5.44 7.93
N LYS A 268 -3.49 -4.98 6.76
CA LYS A 268 -3.52 -3.57 6.35
C LYS A 268 -4.92 -2.93 6.42
N PRO A 269 -6.01 -3.59 6.01
CA PRO A 269 -7.35 -2.99 6.14
C PRO A 269 -7.78 -2.76 7.59
N VAL A 270 -7.22 -3.52 8.55
CA VAL A 270 -7.54 -3.42 9.97
C VAL A 270 -6.56 -2.47 10.69
N PHE A 271 -5.30 -2.46 10.25
CA PHE A 271 -4.21 -1.67 10.82
C PHE A 271 -3.53 -0.83 9.74
N PRO A 272 -4.21 0.20 9.19
CA PRO A 272 -3.68 0.98 8.07
C PRO A 272 -2.34 1.63 8.40
N ASP A 273 -2.17 2.10 9.64
CA ASP A 273 -0.95 2.77 10.07
C ASP A 273 0.19 1.82 10.49
N LEU A 274 -0.05 0.51 10.58
CA LEU A 274 1.02 -0.46 10.82
C LEU A 274 2.05 -0.38 9.69
N ARG A 275 3.34 -0.45 10.03
CA ARG A 275 4.42 -0.47 9.05
C ARG A 275 5.02 -1.86 8.99
N ILE A 276 5.29 -2.33 7.77
CA ILE A 276 6.17 -3.49 7.58
C ILE A 276 7.54 -2.98 7.20
N ILE A 277 8.54 -3.39 7.98
CA ILE A 277 9.93 -3.12 7.68
C ILE A 277 10.69 -4.42 7.88
N ARG A 278 11.40 -4.82 6.83
CA ARG A 278 12.25 -6.01 6.84
C ARG A 278 13.60 -5.72 7.48
N LYS A 279 14.24 -6.75 8.00
CA LYS A 279 15.63 -6.66 8.46
C LYS A 279 16.56 -6.13 7.36
N GLU A 280 16.43 -6.60 6.12
CA GLU A 280 17.28 -6.16 5.00
C GLU A 280 17.11 -4.66 4.72
N GLU A 281 15.91 -4.11 4.90
CA GLU A 281 15.64 -2.68 4.73
C GLU A 281 16.31 -1.87 5.86
N LEU A 282 16.28 -2.38 7.11
CA LEU A 282 17.00 -1.78 8.24
C LEU A 282 18.53 -1.84 8.05
N ASP A 283 19.03 -2.98 7.58
CA ASP A 283 20.45 -3.20 7.27
C ASP A 283 20.91 -2.21 6.18
N ARG A 284 20.13 -2.08 5.10
CA ARG A 284 20.41 -1.18 3.98
C ARG A 284 20.41 0.29 4.38
N ALA A 285 19.58 0.67 5.34
CA ALA A 285 19.58 2.02 5.89
C ALA A 285 20.80 2.30 6.81
N ASN A 286 21.67 1.31 7.08
CA ASN A 286 22.82 1.41 7.98
C ASN A 286 22.46 1.84 9.42
N LEU A 287 21.23 1.57 9.86
CA LEU A 287 20.71 2.04 11.15
C LEU A 287 20.86 1.02 12.29
N PHE A 288 21.98 0.29 12.34
CA PHE A 288 22.25 -0.68 13.40
C PHE A 288 22.78 -0.09 14.72
N SER A 289 22.72 1.24 14.88
CA SER A 289 23.19 1.94 16.07
C SER A 289 22.09 2.80 16.68
N PRO A 290 21.86 2.68 17.99
CA PRO A 290 20.94 1.75 18.63
C PRO A 290 19.48 2.21 18.47
N PHE A 291 18.72 1.60 17.57
CA PHE A 291 17.31 1.41 17.90
C PHE A 291 17.31 0.58 19.18
N SER A 292 16.83 1.12 20.31
CA SER A 292 16.34 0.26 21.36
C SER A 292 15.15 -0.48 20.76
N ARG A 293 15.41 -1.57 20.03
CA ARG A 293 14.40 -2.55 19.64
C ARG A 293 13.81 -3.04 20.95
N LYS A 294 12.80 -2.33 21.42
CA LYS A 294 12.01 -2.80 22.53
C LYS A 294 11.03 -3.77 21.90
N LEU A 295 11.50 -5.00 21.75
CA LEU A 295 10.62 -6.12 21.44
C LEU A 295 9.58 -6.12 22.56
N ILE A 296 8.34 -5.75 22.23
CA ILE A 296 7.27 -5.74 23.21
C ILE A 296 6.83 -7.17 23.46
N LYS A 297 6.68 -7.92 22.36
CA LYS A 297 6.01 -9.20 22.36
C LYS A 297 6.28 -9.94 21.06
N THR A 298 6.64 -11.21 21.19
CA THR A 298 6.40 -12.18 20.13
C THR A 298 4.94 -12.57 20.20
N ILE A 299 4.19 -12.31 19.12
CA ILE A 299 2.81 -12.76 19.00
C ILE A 299 2.84 -14.26 18.74
N ASP A 300 2.23 -15.00 19.66
CA ASP A 300 2.06 -16.44 19.55
C ASP A 300 0.59 -16.78 19.76
N ILE A 301 -0.04 -17.31 18.71
CA ILE A 301 -1.47 -17.62 18.71
C ILE A 301 -1.70 -19.10 18.37
N PRO A 302 -2.75 -19.72 18.93
CA PRO A 302 -3.06 -21.11 18.64
C PRO A 302 -3.32 -21.31 17.14
N ILE A 303 -2.57 -22.21 16.51
CA ILE A 303 -2.80 -22.59 15.11
C ILE A 303 -3.99 -23.55 15.03
N PRO A 304 -5.01 -23.28 14.19
CA PRO A 304 -6.19 -24.12 14.09
C PRO A 304 -5.81 -25.51 13.56
N ASN A 305 -6.07 -26.53 14.39
CA ASN A 305 -5.76 -27.96 14.23
C ASN A 305 -4.32 -28.24 13.73
N LYS A 306 -3.52 -28.88 14.58
CA LYS A 306 -2.27 -29.57 14.21
C LYS A 306 -2.53 -30.79 13.31
N GLU A 307 -3.37 -30.67 12.29
CA GLU A 307 -3.17 -31.51 11.11
C GLU A 307 -1.92 -30.96 10.45
N ALA A 308 -0.76 -31.44 10.92
CA ALA A 308 0.46 -31.34 10.15
C ALA A 308 0.07 -31.72 8.72
N PRO A 309 0.40 -30.89 7.72
CA PRO A 309 0.14 -31.27 6.35
C PRO A 309 0.77 -32.65 6.20
N ALA A 310 -0.05 -33.66 5.90
CA ALA A 310 0.46 -34.98 5.60
C ALA A 310 1.52 -34.72 4.53
N ALA A 311 2.81 -34.89 4.89
CA ALA A 311 3.91 -34.72 3.97
C ALA A 311 3.48 -35.47 2.72
N ASP A 312 3.36 -34.76 1.59
CA ASP A 312 2.84 -35.30 0.34
C ASP A 312 3.66 -36.55 -0.01
N LYS A 313 3.19 -37.72 0.45
CA LYS A 313 3.70 -39.04 0.10
C LYS A 313 3.11 -39.43 -1.25
N LYS A 314 2.97 -38.48 -2.18
CA LYS A 314 2.71 -38.74 -3.58
C LYS A 314 3.51 -37.77 -4.45
N ALA A 315 4.54 -38.36 -5.05
CA ALA A 315 5.19 -37.96 -6.30
C ALA A 315 6.31 -36.90 -6.25
N VAL A 316 7.41 -37.22 -5.56
CA VAL A 316 8.72 -37.10 -6.23
C VAL A 316 8.88 -38.31 -7.16
N LYS A 317 8.15 -38.32 -8.28
CA LYS A 317 8.70 -39.00 -9.46
C LYS A 317 9.90 -38.16 -9.86
N LYS A 318 11.09 -38.64 -9.50
CA LYS A 318 12.38 -38.09 -9.96
C LYS A 318 12.28 -37.83 -11.47
N THR A 319 12.12 -36.58 -11.88
CA THR A 319 12.17 -36.18 -13.28
C THR A 319 13.61 -36.45 -13.75
N PRO A 320 13.87 -37.34 -14.72
CA PRO A 320 15.24 -37.76 -15.06
C PRO A 320 16.11 -36.70 -15.73
N TRP A 321 15.63 -35.47 -15.92
CA TRP A 321 16.29 -34.47 -16.77
C TRP A 321 17.30 -33.56 -16.04
N ILE A 322 17.25 -33.47 -14.70
CA ILE A 322 18.17 -32.62 -13.93
C ILE A 322 19.61 -33.18 -13.89
N LYS A 323 19.83 -34.46 -14.20
CA LYS A 323 21.18 -35.06 -14.27
C LYS A 323 21.89 -34.88 -15.62
N LYS A 324 21.24 -34.37 -16.68
CA LYS A 324 21.89 -34.17 -18.00
C LYS A 324 22.46 -32.77 -18.23
N ILE A 325 22.09 -31.76 -17.44
CA ILE A 325 22.57 -30.38 -17.65
C ILE A 325 23.91 -30.09 -16.94
N PHE A 326 24.18 -30.75 -15.81
CA PHE A 326 25.43 -30.55 -15.06
C PHE A 326 26.67 -31.29 -15.60
N LYS A 327 26.55 -32.02 -16.73
CA LYS A 327 27.71 -32.64 -17.41
C LYS A 327 28.25 -31.84 -18.59
N LYS A 328 27.66 -30.68 -18.93
CA LYS A 328 28.11 -29.84 -20.08
C LYS A 328 28.86 -28.56 -19.74
N PHE A 329 29.10 -28.28 -18.45
CA PHE A 329 29.92 -27.13 -18.00
C PHE A 329 31.18 -27.54 -17.22
N LYS A 330 31.68 -28.76 -17.46
CA LYS A 330 33.06 -29.15 -17.16
C LYS A 330 33.64 -29.86 -18.38
N LYS A 331 34.00 -29.06 -19.38
CA LYS A 331 35.09 -29.34 -20.32
C LYS A 331 35.54 -28.04 -20.95
#